data_AF-A0AAD9ZFF9-F1
#
_entry.id   AF-A0AAD9ZFF9-F1
#
_cell.length_a   1.000
_cell.length_b   1.000
_cell.length_c   1.000
_cell.angle_alpha   90.00
_cell.angle_beta   90.00
_cell.angle_gamma   90.00
#
_symmetry.space_group_name_H-M   'P 1'
#
loop_
_entity.id
_entity.type
_entity.pdbx_description
1 polymer ?
#
loop_
_entity_poly.entity_id
_entity_poly.type
_entity_poly.pdbx_seq_one_letter_code
_entity_poly.pdbx_strand_id
1 'polypeptide(L)'
;MGLAAPLIVFFLRLRPVQLDKSLAANLKRLDWIGMFLVVVGITIFALPFSWAGSLYPWDSWRTLFPMFLGIVVLFVFAIYEKRPGTPLMPHRLFHSKTANMTLAGAFIHGMILISILQYLPLFYQAVELETAIGSAVSLLPAVITSVVFAAISMMMVSVVGGYIWIIRFAWIILTLGTGLLALFDVGSSSSMRFGLPILWGAGVALLRLLLLPMQASVKNVDDTGLAIGQLLAVRMFGALMGLTVASTIFNSVFSATLSSIERPTGPLASLADAKNAVAFISELRKLDISPQVLDPVLKIYLKCFRTIFYTMAGLGGLGLITSLFTDDLDLSAKDLGQQQFEQSS
;
A
#
# COMPACT_ATOMS: atom_id res chain seq x y z
N MET A 1 -18.11 2.68 4.13
CA MET A 1 -19.18 1.68 4.28
C MET A 1 -20.39 2.18 5.08
N GLY A 2 -20.36 3.33 5.77
CA GLY A 2 -21.50 3.90 6.52
C GLY A 2 -22.70 4.30 5.66
N LEU A 3 -22.95 5.61 5.46
CA LEU A 3 -24.12 6.13 4.71
C LEU A 3 -24.24 5.60 3.26
N ALA A 4 -23.14 5.12 2.67
CA ALA A 4 -23.14 4.51 1.34
C ALA A 4 -23.96 3.21 1.27
N ALA A 5 -23.98 2.39 2.33
CA ALA A 5 -24.70 1.12 2.32
C ALA A 5 -26.24 1.30 2.16
N PRO A 6 -26.92 2.13 2.97
CA PRO A 6 -28.34 2.40 2.74
C PRO A 6 -28.59 3.08 1.40
N LEU A 7 -27.72 4.00 0.96
CA LEU A 7 -27.85 4.63 -0.37
C LEU A 7 -27.80 3.62 -1.51
N ILE A 8 -26.89 2.64 -1.45
CA ILE A 8 -26.82 1.56 -2.44
C ILE A 8 -28.11 0.72 -2.40
N VAL A 9 -28.57 0.32 -1.21
CA VAL A 9 -29.78 -0.50 -1.08
C VAL A 9 -31.04 0.21 -1.62
N PHE A 10 -31.18 1.51 -1.38
CA PHE A 10 -32.40 2.24 -1.77
C PHE A 10 -32.35 2.79 -3.20
N PHE A 11 -31.17 3.19 -3.70
CA PHE A 11 -31.04 3.89 -4.99
C PHE A 11 -30.38 3.07 -6.10
N LEU A 12 -29.64 2.01 -5.78
CA LEU A 12 -28.94 1.20 -6.78
C LEU A 12 -29.79 -0.01 -7.19
N ARG A 13 -30.80 0.22 -8.04
CA ARG A 13 -31.61 -0.86 -8.66
C ARG A 13 -30.98 -1.34 -9.96
N LEU A 14 -30.03 -2.26 -9.83
CA LEU A 14 -29.41 -2.93 -10.98
C LEU A 14 -30.18 -4.19 -11.35
N ARG A 15 -30.22 -4.50 -12.65
CA ARG A 15 -30.69 -5.80 -13.13
C ARG A 15 -29.90 -6.90 -12.43
N PRO A 16 -30.56 -7.89 -11.81
CA PRO A 16 -29.85 -8.96 -11.12
C PRO A 16 -29.05 -9.77 -12.15
N VAL A 17 -27.75 -9.91 -11.91
CA VAL A 17 -26.96 -10.96 -12.56
C VAL A 17 -27.64 -12.28 -12.21
N GLN A 18 -27.86 -13.14 -13.20
CA GLN A 18 -28.46 -14.47 -12.99
C GLN A 18 -27.50 -15.33 -12.14
N LEU A 19 -27.57 -15.14 -10.83
CA LEU A 19 -26.94 -15.98 -9.82
C LEU A 19 -27.79 -17.23 -9.66
N ASP A 20 -27.13 -18.39 -9.55
CA ASP A 20 -27.86 -19.62 -9.27
C ASP A 20 -28.57 -19.46 -7.91
N LYS A 21 -29.79 -20.01 -7.80
CA LYS A 21 -30.62 -19.90 -6.58
C LYS A 21 -29.93 -20.47 -5.32
N SER A 22 -28.90 -21.30 -5.49
CA SER A 22 -28.13 -21.90 -4.41
C SER A 22 -26.77 -21.23 -4.25
N LEU A 23 -26.46 -20.78 -3.03
CA LEU A 23 -25.14 -20.27 -2.66
C LEU A 23 -24.01 -21.26 -3.00
N ALA A 24 -24.27 -22.57 -2.88
CA ALA A 24 -23.30 -23.61 -3.21
C ALA A 24 -22.94 -23.63 -4.70
N ALA A 25 -23.90 -23.33 -5.58
CA ALA A 25 -23.64 -23.27 -7.02
C ALA A 25 -22.81 -22.04 -7.38
N ASN A 26 -23.04 -20.90 -6.74
CA ASN A 26 -22.23 -19.69 -6.93
C ASN A 26 -20.80 -19.87 -6.37
N LEU A 27 -20.63 -20.52 -5.21
CA LEU A 27 -19.30 -20.82 -4.65
C LEU A 27 -18.47 -21.77 -5.53
N LYS A 28 -19.12 -22.70 -6.24
CA LYS A 28 -18.45 -23.59 -7.19
C LYS A 28 -17.92 -22.88 -8.44
N ARG A 29 -18.38 -21.65 -8.74
CA ARG A 29 -17.90 -20.85 -9.87
C ARG A 29 -16.58 -20.11 -9.57
N LEU A 30 -16.17 -20.05 -8.30
CA LEU A 30 -14.93 -19.41 -7.88
C LEU A 30 -13.71 -20.29 -8.20
N ASP A 31 -12.63 -19.66 -8.63
CA ASP A 31 -11.35 -20.34 -8.88
C ASP A 31 -10.56 -20.55 -7.57
N TRP A 32 -10.97 -21.56 -6.81
CA TRP A 32 -10.35 -21.90 -5.52
C TRP A 32 -8.88 -22.29 -5.65
N ILE A 33 -8.50 -22.93 -6.75
CA ILE A 33 -7.12 -23.36 -7.00
C ILE A 33 -6.26 -22.15 -7.34
N GLY A 34 -6.74 -21.26 -8.22
CA GLY A 34 -6.06 -20.01 -8.55
C GLY A 34 -5.86 -19.13 -7.31
N MET A 35 -6.92 -18.94 -6.52
CA MET A 35 -6.85 -18.22 -5.24
C MET A 35 -5.85 -18.86 -4.26
N PHE A 36 -5.83 -20.19 -4.14
CA PHE A 36 -4.88 -20.89 -3.28
C PHE A 36 -3.44 -20.68 -3.75
N LEU A 37 -3.16 -20.88 -5.05
CA LEU A 37 -1.82 -20.75 -5.62
C LEU A 37 -1.28 -19.32 -5.48
N VAL A 38 -2.10 -18.29 -5.74
CA VAL A 38 -1.65 -16.90 -5.61
C VAL A 38 -1.39 -16.51 -4.16
N VAL A 39 -2.25 -16.91 -3.22
CA VAL A 39 -2.09 -16.61 -1.78
C VAL A 39 -0.85 -17.31 -1.23
N VAL A 40 -0.68 -18.60 -1.53
CA VAL A 40 0.48 -19.39 -1.10
C VAL A 40 1.77 -18.87 -1.73
N GLY A 41 1.76 -18.60 -3.04
CA GLY A 41 2.92 -18.07 -3.76
C GLY A 41 3.38 -16.72 -3.21
N ILE A 42 2.45 -15.78 -3.01
CA ILE A 42 2.73 -14.47 -2.40
C ILE A 42 3.28 -14.64 -0.98
N THR A 43 2.66 -15.49 -0.17
CA THR A 43 3.07 -15.70 1.23
C THR A 43 4.47 -16.28 1.32
N ILE A 44 4.75 -17.35 0.56
CA ILE A 44 6.08 -17.99 0.53
C ILE A 44 7.15 -17.02 0.01
N PHE A 45 6.81 -16.18 -0.99
CA PHE A 45 7.72 -15.18 -1.53
C PHE A 45 8.02 -14.04 -0.54
N ALA A 46 6.99 -13.52 0.14
CA ALA A 46 7.11 -12.36 1.02
C ALA A 46 7.69 -12.72 2.40
N LEU A 47 7.44 -13.94 2.90
CA LEU A 47 7.80 -14.35 4.25
C LEU A 47 9.31 -14.20 4.57
N PRO A 48 10.26 -14.59 3.69
CA PRO A 48 11.69 -14.43 3.95
C PRO A 48 12.16 -13.01 4.24
N PHE A 49 11.50 -12.01 3.66
CA PHE A 49 11.86 -10.61 3.91
C PHE A 49 11.67 -10.22 5.38
N SER A 50 10.79 -10.92 6.13
CA SER A 50 10.58 -10.66 7.55
C SER A 50 11.78 -11.01 8.43
N TRP A 51 12.64 -11.92 7.97
CA TRP A 51 13.79 -12.43 8.74
C TRP A 51 15.14 -12.27 8.03
N ALA A 52 15.12 -11.83 6.77
CA ALA A 52 16.32 -11.56 5.98
C ALA A 52 17.16 -10.46 6.64
N GLY A 53 18.45 -10.71 6.83
CA GLY A 53 19.40 -9.81 7.48
C GLY A 53 19.31 -9.75 9.01
N SER A 54 18.23 -10.23 9.62
CA SER A 54 18.04 -10.20 11.09
C SER A 54 18.21 -11.57 11.75
N LEU A 55 17.56 -12.62 11.22
CA LEU A 55 17.69 -13.99 11.70
C LEU A 55 18.61 -14.82 10.82
N TYR A 56 18.50 -14.63 9.51
CA TYR A 56 19.33 -15.31 8.52
C TYR A 56 19.93 -14.30 7.55
N PRO A 57 21.21 -14.48 7.15
CA PRO A 57 21.82 -13.67 6.10
C PRO A 57 20.99 -13.65 4.81
N TRP A 58 21.13 -12.59 4.01
CA TRP A 58 20.44 -12.45 2.72
C TRP A 58 20.81 -13.53 1.72
N ASP A 59 22.07 -13.98 1.75
CA ASP A 59 22.63 -15.04 0.91
C ASP A 59 22.36 -16.45 1.46
N SER A 60 21.72 -16.57 2.62
CA SER A 60 21.37 -17.86 3.22
C SER A 60 20.32 -18.59 2.39
N TRP A 61 20.49 -19.91 2.24
CA TRP A 61 19.48 -20.76 1.60
C TRP A 61 18.11 -20.65 2.29
N ARG A 62 18.05 -20.39 3.60
CA ARG A 62 16.79 -20.20 4.34
C ARG A 62 16.02 -18.94 3.93
N THR A 63 16.72 -17.97 3.34
CA THR A 63 16.14 -16.73 2.80
C THR A 63 15.84 -16.92 1.31
N LEU A 64 16.81 -17.39 0.53
CA LEU A 64 16.69 -17.49 -0.92
C LEU A 64 15.74 -18.61 -1.38
N PHE A 65 15.74 -19.77 -0.72
CA PHE A 65 14.94 -20.91 -1.14
C PHE A 65 13.43 -20.60 -1.14
N PRO A 66 12.82 -20.05 -0.07
CA PRO A 66 11.41 -19.71 -0.12
C PRO A 66 11.12 -18.57 -1.09
N MET A 67 12.04 -17.60 -1.29
CA MET A 67 11.85 -16.56 -2.32
C MET A 67 11.74 -17.18 -3.72
N PHE A 68 12.67 -18.06 -4.11
CA PHE A 68 12.63 -18.75 -5.39
C PHE A 68 11.43 -19.70 -5.51
N LEU A 69 11.09 -20.42 -4.44
CA LEU A 69 9.92 -21.28 -4.41
C LEU A 69 8.62 -20.48 -4.62
N GLY A 70 8.50 -19.32 -3.97
CA GLY A 70 7.37 -18.41 -4.15
C GLY A 70 7.25 -17.92 -5.60
N ILE A 71 8.37 -17.55 -6.23
CA ILE A 71 8.40 -17.20 -7.66
C ILE A 71 7.94 -18.37 -8.52
N VAL A 72 8.41 -19.59 -8.24
CA VAL A 72 7.99 -20.79 -8.98
C VAL A 72 6.49 -21.04 -8.82
N VAL A 73 5.94 -20.91 -7.62
CA VAL A 73 4.49 -21.07 -7.38
C VAL A 73 3.68 -19.99 -8.11
N LEU A 74 4.14 -18.74 -8.11
CA LEU A 74 3.50 -17.65 -8.85
C LEU A 74 3.60 -17.85 -10.38
N PHE A 75 4.69 -18.43 -10.86
CA PHE A 75 4.83 -18.81 -12.26
C PHE A 75 3.88 -19.96 -12.64
N VAL A 76 3.74 -20.96 -11.78
CA VAL A 76 2.75 -22.04 -11.94
C VAL A 76 1.33 -21.46 -11.94
N PHE A 77 1.02 -20.49 -11.06
CA PHE A 77 -0.24 -19.75 -11.08
C PHE A 77 -0.45 -19.05 -12.43
N ALA A 78 0.55 -18.33 -12.94
CA ALA A 78 0.44 -17.66 -14.24
C ALA A 78 0.18 -18.62 -15.41
N ILE A 79 0.73 -19.84 -15.37
CA ILE A 79 0.42 -20.90 -16.35
C ILE A 79 -0.98 -21.47 -16.12
N TYR A 80 -1.37 -21.70 -14.87
CA TYR A 80 -2.68 -22.22 -14.50
C TYR A 80 -3.81 -21.29 -14.97
N GLU A 81 -3.64 -19.97 -14.82
CA GLU A 81 -4.57 -18.92 -15.28
C GLU A 81 -4.76 -18.89 -16.81
N LYS A 82 -3.91 -19.56 -17.60
CA LYS A 82 -4.12 -19.68 -19.05
C LYS A 82 -5.23 -20.68 -19.41
N ARG A 83 -5.72 -21.49 -18.46
CA ARG A 83 -6.75 -22.49 -18.71
C ARG A 83 -8.11 -21.82 -19.01
N PRO A 84 -8.90 -22.38 -19.95
CA PRO A 84 -10.26 -21.90 -20.20
C PRO A 84 -11.15 -22.17 -18.98
N GLY A 85 -11.80 -21.13 -18.44
CA GLY A 85 -12.62 -21.19 -17.22
C GLY A 85 -13.05 -19.80 -16.74
N THR A 86 -13.26 -19.65 -15.43
CA THR A 86 -13.44 -18.37 -14.71
C THR A 86 -12.12 -17.95 -14.02
N PRO A 87 -11.07 -17.56 -14.78
CA PRO A 87 -9.77 -17.19 -14.24
C PRO A 87 -9.88 -16.03 -13.24
N LEU A 88 -9.08 -16.09 -12.18
CA LEU A 88 -9.03 -15.02 -11.18
C LEU A 88 -8.38 -13.75 -11.77
N MET A 89 -7.37 -13.91 -12.63
CA MET A 89 -6.67 -12.82 -13.32
C MET A 89 -6.63 -13.09 -14.83
N PRO A 90 -7.72 -12.80 -15.55
CA PRO A 90 -7.82 -13.08 -16.98
C PRO A 90 -6.69 -12.40 -17.75
N HIS A 91 -5.85 -13.18 -18.46
CA HIS A 91 -4.74 -12.68 -19.29
C HIS A 91 -5.17 -11.59 -20.28
N ARG A 92 -6.42 -11.61 -20.74
CA ARG A 92 -7.02 -10.58 -21.62
C ARG A 92 -6.98 -9.16 -21.04
N LEU A 93 -6.89 -9.01 -19.71
CA LEU A 93 -6.80 -7.70 -19.05
C LEU A 93 -5.39 -7.09 -19.09
N PHE A 94 -4.36 -7.88 -19.39
CA PHE A 94 -2.97 -7.42 -19.52
C PHE A 94 -2.58 -7.02 -20.95
N HIS A 95 -3.54 -6.97 -21.88
CA HIS A 95 -3.30 -6.60 -23.27
C HIS A 95 -2.89 -5.12 -23.43
N SER A 96 -3.41 -4.23 -22.58
CA SER A 96 -3.18 -2.79 -22.73
C SER A 96 -1.93 -2.34 -21.97
N LYS A 97 -1.09 -1.53 -22.64
CA LYS A 97 0.02 -0.82 -22.00
C LYS A 97 -0.48 0.03 -20.82
N THR A 98 -1.59 0.75 -21.00
CA THR A 98 -2.25 1.54 -19.95
C THR A 98 -2.64 0.67 -18.75
N ALA A 99 -3.23 -0.51 -18.97
CA ALA A 99 -3.57 -1.43 -17.88
C ALA A 99 -2.31 -1.87 -17.13
N ASN A 100 -1.26 -2.32 -17.84
CA ASN A 100 -0.04 -2.81 -17.22
C ASN A 100 0.70 -1.73 -16.42
N MET A 101 0.79 -0.50 -16.96
CA MET A 101 1.39 0.63 -16.25
C MET A 101 0.55 1.07 -15.05
N THR A 102 -0.78 0.98 -15.15
CA THR A 102 -1.69 1.28 -14.04
C THR A 102 -1.56 0.24 -12.91
N LEU A 103 -1.43 -1.05 -13.25
CA LEU A 103 -1.17 -2.12 -12.28
C LEU A 103 0.20 -1.93 -11.60
N ALA A 104 1.24 -1.59 -12.36
CA ALA A 104 2.55 -1.27 -11.79
C ALA A 104 2.49 -0.07 -10.84
N GLY A 105 1.80 1.01 -11.24
CA GLY A 105 1.55 2.17 -10.39
C GLY A 105 0.76 1.81 -9.13
N ALA A 106 -0.26 0.94 -9.24
CA ALA A 106 -1.05 0.49 -8.09
C ALA A 106 -0.23 -0.36 -7.12
N PHE A 107 0.67 -1.21 -7.62
CA PHE A 107 1.62 -1.95 -6.78
C PHE A 107 2.50 -0.99 -5.97
N ILE A 108 3.14 -0.03 -6.64
CA ILE A 108 4.01 0.98 -5.99
C ILE A 108 3.22 1.84 -4.99
N HIS A 109 2.01 2.27 -5.37
CA HIS A 109 1.12 3.03 -4.48
C HIS A 109 0.78 2.22 -3.22
N GLY A 110 0.48 0.93 -3.38
CA GLY A 110 0.27 0.00 -2.27
C GLY A 110 1.47 -0.07 -1.33
N MET A 111 2.69 -0.23 -1.89
CA MET A 111 3.94 -0.28 -1.11
C MET A 111 4.09 0.96 -0.23
N ILE A 112 3.95 2.16 -0.82
CA ILE A 112 4.12 3.43 -0.11
C ILE A 112 3.03 3.61 0.94
N LEU A 113 1.77 3.38 0.56
CA LEU A 113 0.62 3.59 1.42
C LEU A 113 0.75 2.82 2.73
N ILE A 114 0.92 1.50 2.67
CA ILE A 114 0.93 0.68 3.89
C ILE A 114 2.23 0.84 4.67
N SER A 115 3.37 1.06 4.01
CA SER A 115 4.63 1.33 4.72
C SER A 115 4.53 2.61 5.55
N ILE A 116 4.10 3.71 4.96
CA ILE A 116 4.01 4.98 5.70
C ILE A 116 2.87 4.93 6.73
N LEU A 117 1.74 4.32 6.40
CA LEU A 117 0.63 4.17 7.34
C LEU A 117 1.01 3.34 8.58
N GLN A 118 1.89 2.35 8.43
CA GLN A 118 2.43 1.57 9.54
C GLN A 118 3.48 2.35 10.35
N TYR A 119 4.46 2.96 9.68
CA TYR A 119 5.65 3.49 10.33
C TYR A 119 5.50 4.94 10.83
N LEU A 120 4.56 5.73 10.32
CA LEU A 120 4.35 7.10 10.77
C LEU A 120 3.79 7.20 12.21
N PRO A 121 2.80 6.38 12.63
CA PRO A 121 2.40 6.33 14.04
C PRO A 121 3.51 5.82 14.96
N LEU A 122 4.28 4.84 14.50
CA LEU A 122 5.43 4.33 15.24
C LEU A 122 6.52 5.40 15.39
N PHE A 123 6.70 6.27 14.39
CA PHE A 123 7.57 7.42 14.50
C PHE A 123 7.12 8.37 15.62
N TYR A 124 5.83 8.73 15.68
CA TYR A 124 5.31 9.58 16.77
C TYR A 124 5.46 8.94 18.15
N GLN A 125 5.27 7.63 18.26
CA GLN A 125 5.44 6.94 19.54
C GLN A 125 6.91 6.82 19.94
N ALA A 126 7.81 6.54 18.99
CA ALA A 126 9.20 6.27 19.27
C ALA A 126 10.05 7.53 19.41
N VAL A 127 9.85 8.54 18.55
CA VAL A 127 10.69 9.75 18.48
C VAL A 127 10.07 10.92 19.22
N GLU A 128 8.76 11.12 19.07
CA GLU A 128 8.01 12.20 19.77
C GLU A 128 7.44 11.75 21.13
N LEU A 129 7.69 10.48 21.51
CA LEU A 129 7.26 9.88 22.79
C LEU A 129 5.74 10.02 23.04
N GLU A 130 4.94 10.02 21.98
CA GLU A 130 3.48 10.06 22.08
C GLU A 130 2.91 8.72 22.57
N THR A 131 1.72 8.77 23.17
CA THR A 131 0.94 7.54 23.40
C THR A 131 0.45 6.96 22.08
N ALA A 132 0.04 5.68 22.09
CA ALA A 132 -0.64 5.09 20.94
C ALA A 132 -1.86 5.92 20.48
N ILE A 133 -2.68 6.39 21.43
CA ILE A 133 -3.82 7.27 21.14
C ILE A 133 -3.35 8.62 20.60
N GLY A 134 -2.31 9.21 21.18
CA GLY A 134 -1.72 10.47 20.72
C GLY A 134 -1.25 10.37 19.27
N SER A 135 -0.52 9.31 18.93
CA SER A 135 -0.02 9.08 17.56
C SER A 135 -1.14 8.93 16.53
N ALA A 136 -2.25 8.31 16.91
CA ALA A 136 -3.43 8.19 16.06
C ALA A 136 -4.09 9.57 15.86
N VAL A 137 -4.19 10.38 16.91
CA VAL A 137 -4.69 11.77 16.83
C VAL A 137 -3.79 12.63 15.95
N SER A 138 -2.47 12.47 16.07
CA SER A 138 -1.47 13.16 15.23
C SER A 138 -1.60 12.81 13.75
N LEU A 139 -2.09 11.61 13.43
CA LEU A 139 -2.35 11.18 12.06
C LEU A 139 -3.70 11.64 11.49
N LEU A 140 -4.68 11.96 12.35
CA LEU A 140 -6.05 12.28 11.92
C LEU A 140 -6.14 13.35 10.82
N PRO A 141 -5.41 14.48 10.88
CA PRO A 141 -5.50 15.49 9.82
C PRO A 141 -5.18 14.91 8.44
N ALA A 142 -4.12 14.12 8.31
CA ALA A 142 -3.76 13.47 7.06
C ALA A 142 -4.85 12.52 6.55
N VAL A 143 -5.46 11.74 7.44
CA VAL A 143 -6.55 10.81 7.10
C VAL A 143 -7.78 11.57 6.64
N ILE A 144 -8.21 12.60 7.38
CA ILE A 144 -9.38 13.43 7.04
C ILE A 144 -9.15 14.11 5.69
N THR A 145 -8.00 14.74 5.50
CA THR A 145 -7.63 15.35 4.22
C THR A 145 -7.66 14.31 3.10
N SER A 146 -7.13 13.11 3.32
CA SER A 146 -7.14 12.07 2.29
C SER A 146 -8.56 11.66 1.86
N VAL A 147 -9.54 11.67 2.79
CA VAL A 147 -10.94 11.38 2.46
C VAL A 147 -11.53 12.48 1.60
N VAL A 148 -11.27 13.75 1.95
CA VAL A 148 -11.74 14.92 1.20
C VAL A 148 -11.13 14.96 -0.20
N PHE A 149 -9.81 14.83 -0.32
CA PHE A 149 -9.11 14.84 -1.61
C PHE A 149 -9.53 13.66 -2.50
N ALA A 150 -9.85 12.50 -1.92
CA ALA A 150 -10.35 11.38 -2.69
C ALA A 150 -11.71 11.68 -3.34
N ALA A 151 -12.63 12.31 -2.61
CA ALA A 151 -13.93 12.72 -3.16
C ALA A 151 -13.75 13.77 -4.27
N ILE A 152 -12.92 14.79 -3.99
CA ILE A 152 -12.61 15.86 -4.95
C ILE A 152 -11.93 15.31 -6.20
N SER A 153 -11.02 14.33 -6.06
CA SER A 153 -10.25 13.78 -7.18
C SER A 153 -11.12 13.28 -8.32
N MET A 154 -12.23 12.59 -8.01
CA MET A 154 -13.16 12.06 -9.00
C MET A 154 -13.95 13.18 -9.69
N MET A 155 -14.31 14.24 -8.95
CA MET A 155 -14.99 15.42 -9.50
C MET A 155 -14.05 16.26 -10.38
N MET A 156 -12.76 16.30 -10.06
CA MET A 156 -11.77 17.05 -10.84
C MET A 156 -11.62 16.53 -12.27
N VAL A 157 -11.89 15.24 -12.51
CA VAL A 157 -11.72 14.63 -13.85
C VAL A 157 -12.61 15.30 -14.88
N SER A 158 -13.87 15.62 -14.53
CA SER A 158 -14.80 16.29 -15.46
C SER A 158 -14.41 17.75 -15.74
N VAL A 159 -13.80 18.43 -14.75
CA VAL A 159 -13.35 19.83 -14.89
C VAL A 159 -12.06 19.92 -15.70
N VAL A 160 -11.11 19.02 -15.44
CA VAL A 160 -9.81 18.98 -16.13
C VAL A 160 -9.91 18.37 -17.53
N GLY A 161 -10.98 17.60 -17.81
CA GLY A 161 -11.22 16.97 -19.11
C GLY A 161 -10.37 15.70 -19.34
N GLY A 162 -9.86 15.08 -18.27
CA GLY A 162 -9.03 13.88 -18.33
C GLY A 162 -8.43 13.52 -16.97
N TYR A 163 -8.07 12.25 -16.77
CA TYR A 163 -7.51 11.77 -15.50
C TYR A 163 -5.98 11.77 -15.48
N ILE A 164 -5.32 11.76 -16.65
CA ILE A 164 -3.88 11.47 -16.69
C ILE A 164 -3.02 12.56 -16.03
N TRP A 165 -3.36 13.82 -16.26
CA TRP A 165 -2.65 14.95 -15.67
C TRP A 165 -2.81 14.97 -14.15
N ILE A 166 -4.00 14.61 -13.67
CA ILE A 166 -4.26 14.52 -12.23
C ILE A 166 -3.46 13.36 -11.63
N ILE A 167 -3.36 12.20 -12.30
CA ILE A 167 -2.55 11.07 -11.82
C ILE A 167 -1.07 11.43 -11.76
N ARG A 168 -0.53 12.10 -12.78
CA ARG A 168 0.88 12.56 -12.79
C ARG A 168 1.14 13.54 -11.65
N PHE A 169 0.23 14.50 -11.46
CA PHE A 169 0.30 15.46 -10.35
C PHE A 169 0.20 14.76 -8.99
N ALA A 170 -0.66 13.74 -8.87
CA ALA A 170 -0.81 12.94 -7.67
C ALA A 170 0.49 12.21 -7.30
N TRP A 171 1.20 11.65 -8.29
CA TRP A 171 2.51 11.03 -8.08
C TRP A 171 3.57 12.04 -7.62
N ILE A 172 3.58 13.25 -8.18
CA ILE A 172 4.47 14.33 -7.73
C ILE A 172 4.18 14.66 -6.26
N ILE A 173 2.91 14.89 -5.91
CA ILE A 173 2.51 15.19 -4.53
C ILE A 173 2.87 14.03 -3.59
N LEU A 174 2.59 12.78 -3.98
CA LEU A 174 2.91 11.63 -3.13
C LEU A 174 4.42 11.50 -2.91
N THR A 175 5.21 11.68 -3.97
CA THR A 175 6.68 11.59 -3.90
C THR A 175 7.25 12.69 -3.00
N LEU A 176 6.83 13.94 -3.22
CA LEU A 176 7.24 15.08 -2.42
C LEU A 176 6.76 14.95 -0.97
N GLY A 177 5.48 14.64 -0.76
CA GLY A 177 4.89 14.44 0.56
C GLY A 177 5.61 13.36 1.35
N THR A 178 5.92 12.22 0.71
CA THR A 178 6.69 11.14 1.35
C THR A 178 8.12 11.56 1.67
N GLY A 179 8.80 12.25 0.75
CA GLY A 179 10.17 12.71 0.94
C GLY A 179 10.29 13.79 2.03
N LEU A 180 9.31 14.69 2.13
CA LEU A 180 9.28 15.72 3.16
C LEU A 180 9.12 15.14 4.57
N LEU A 181 8.52 13.96 4.74
CA LEU A 181 8.49 13.28 6.06
C LEU A 181 9.91 13.02 6.59
N ALA A 182 10.93 12.93 5.73
CA ALA A 182 12.31 12.78 6.18
C ALA A 182 12.88 14.03 6.88
N LEU A 183 12.21 15.19 6.77
CA LEU A 183 12.58 16.42 7.49
C LEU A 183 12.24 16.36 8.98
N PHE A 184 11.42 15.39 9.42
CA PHE A 184 11.19 15.20 10.84
C PHE A 184 12.50 15.00 11.59
N ASP A 185 12.60 15.62 12.76
CA ASP A 185 13.70 15.47 13.73
C ASP A 185 13.14 15.30 15.15
N VAL A 186 14.01 14.98 16.11
CA VAL A 186 13.64 14.94 17.53
C VAL A 186 13.21 16.34 17.98
N GLY A 187 11.98 16.46 18.49
CA GLY A 187 11.41 17.74 18.90
C GLY A 187 10.89 18.58 17.73
N SER A 188 10.37 17.93 16.69
CA SER A 188 9.75 18.62 15.57
C SER A 188 8.59 19.51 16.04
N SER A 189 8.42 20.66 15.41
CA SER A 189 7.31 21.56 15.76
C SER A 189 5.95 20.90 15.47
N SER A 190 4.92 21.29 16.24
CA SER A 190 3.55 20.80 16.01
C SER A 190 3.07 21.07 14.58
N SER A 191 3.50 22.16 13.94
CA SER A 191 3.14 22.46 12.55
C SER A 191 3.74 21.46 11.56
N MET A 192 4.98 21.02 11.75
CA MET A 192 5.57 19.94 10.93
C MET A 192 4.82 18.63 11.16
N ARG A 193 4.52 18.30 12.43
CA ARG A 193 3.83 17.06 12.83
C ARG A 193 2.49 16.88 12.14
N PHE A 194 1.70 17.94 12.00
CA PHE A 194 0.40 17.87 11.32
C PHE A 194 0.49 18.20 9.82
N GLY A 195 1.36 19.13 9.43
CA GLY A 195 1.41 19.67 8.07
C GLY A 195 2.04 18.74 7.03
N LEU A 196 3.16 18.09 7.35
CA LEU A 196 3.86 17.24 6.37
C LEU A 196 3.04 15.99 5.99
N PRO A 197 2.39 15.28 6.95
CA PRO A 197 1.55 14.13 6.63
C PRO A 197 0.32 14.47 5.78
N ILE A 198 -0.19 15.71 5.84
CA ILE A 198 -1.32 16.16 5.01
C ILE A 198 -0.95 16.08 3.52
N LEU A 199 0.27 16.49 3.15
CA LEU A 199 0.72 16.43 1.76
C LEU A 199 0.86 14.98 1.27
N TRP A 200 1.44 14.12 2.10
CA TRP A 200 1.47 12.68 1.83
C TRP A 200 0.06 12.10 1.65
N GLY A 201 -0.86 12.40 2.58
CA GLY A 201 -2.25 11.95 2.55
C GLY A 201 -3.03 12.42 1.32
N ALA A 202 -2.77 13.64 0.85
CA ALA A 202 -3.34 14.17 -0.38
C ALA A 202 -2.87 13.39 -1.62
N GLY A 203 -1.56 13.12 -1.74
CA GLY A 203 -1.01 12.32 -2.84
C GLY A 203 -1.56 10.89 -2.86
N VAL A 204 -1.63 10.25 -1.69
CA VAL A 204 -2.27 8.94 -1.51
C VAL A 204 -3.71 8.95 -2.03
N ALA A 205 -4.47 9.99 -1.67
CA ALA A 205 -5.88 10.09 -2.00
C ALA A 205 -6.15 10.30 -3.48
N LEU A 206 -5.39 11.20 -4.12
CA LEU A 206 -5.53 11.50 -5.54
C LEU A 206 -5.24 10.25 -6.41
N LEU A 207 -4.32 9.38 -5.98
CA LEU A 207 -4.01 8.13 -6.70
C LEU A 207 -5.12 7.06 -6.64
N ARG A 208 -6.24 7.32 -5.96
CA ARG A 208 -7.46 6.51 -6.17
C ARG A 208 -7.97 6.59 -7.62
N LEU A 209 -7.59 7.63 -8.35
CA LEU A 209 -7.87 7.78 -9.77
C LEU A 209 -7.25 6.70 -10.66
N LEU A 210 -6.30 5.88 -10.17
CA LEU A 210 -5.80 4.72 -10.91
C LEU A 210 -6.91 3.71 -11.29
N LEU A 211 -8.09 3.78 -10.65
CA LEU A 211 -9.27 3.03 -11.06
C LEU A 211 -9.72 3.39 -12.49
N LEU A 212 -9.64 4.66 -12.89
CA LEU A 212 -10.12 5.14 -14.19
C LEU A 212 -9.35 4.58 -15.39
N PRO A 213 -8.00 4.69 -15.48
CA PRO A 213 -7.26 4.07 -16.59
C PRO A 213 -7.40 2.56 -16.60
N MET A 214 -7.59 1.91 -15.44
CA MET A 214 -7.85 0.47 -15.40
C MET A 214 -9.22 0.16 -16.03
N GLN A 215 -10.27 0.89 -15.66
CA GLN A 215 -11.61 0.74 -16.24
C GLN A 215 -11.60 1.03 -17.75
N ALA A 216 -10.96 2.12 -18.16
CA ALA A 216 -10.87 2.54 -19.57
C ALA A 216 -10.06 1.57 -20.44
N SER A 217 -9.17 0.77 -19.85
CA SER A 217 -8.35 -0.20 -20.58
C SER A 217 -9.08 -1.51 -20.91
N VAL A 218 -10.30 -1.68 -20.40
CA VAL A 218 -11.08 -2.90 -20.58
C VAL A 218 -11.78 -2.91 -21.94
N LYS A 219 -11.70 -4.03 -22.67
CA LYS A 219 -12.38 -4.20 -23.97
C LYS A 219 -13.87 -4.53 -23.86
N ASN A 220 -14.30 -5.27 -22.84
CA ASN A 220 -15.69 -5.62 -22.61
C ASN A 220 -16.17 -5.06 -21.28
N VAL A 221 -17.25 -4.28 -21.26
CA VAL A 221 -17.73 -3.60 -20.04
C VAL A 221 -18.00 -4.57 -18.87
N ASP A 222 -18.41 -5.81 -19.16
CA ASP A 222 -18.64 -6.84 -18.13
C ASP A 222 -17.35 -7.26 -17.39
N ASP A 223 -16.17 -7.02 -17.97
CA ASP A 223 -14.87 -7.32 -17.35
C ASP A 223 -14.39 -6.20 -16.40
N THR A 224 -15.09 -5.07 -16.33
CA THR A 224 -14.72 -3.90 -15.51
C THR A 224 -14.58 -4.25 -14.03
N GLY A 225 -15.49 -5.07 -13.50
CA GLY A 225 -15.43 -5.53 -12.11
C GLY A 225 -14.19 -6.38 -11.82
N LEU A 226 -13.84 -7.27 -12.75
CA LEU A 226 -12.62 -8.10 -12.67
C LEU A 226 -11.36 -7.24 -12.74
N ALA A 227 -11.33 -6.26 -13.65
CA ALA A 227 -10.22 -5.33 -13.81
C ALA A 227 -9.94 -4.50 -12.54
N ILE A 228 -11.00 -3.97 -11.90
CA ILE A 228 -10.88 -3.27 -10.62
C ILE A 228 -10.44 -4.21 -9.51
N GLY A 229 -11.01 -5.42 -9.45
CA GLY A 229 -10.61 -6.44 -8.48
C GLY A 229 -9.12 -6.77 -8.58
N GLN A 230 -8.61 -6.94 -9.80
CA GLN A 230 -7.21 -7.18 -10.09
C GLN A 230 -6.32 -6.00 -9.68
N LEU A 231 -6.72 -4.75 -9.98
CA LEU A 231 -6.01 -3.56 -9.54
C LEU A 231 -5.87 -3.51 -8.01
N LEU A 232 -6.95 -3.80 -7.29
CA LEU A 232 -6.95 -3.82 -5.83
C LEU A 232 -6.08 -4.96 -5.28
N ALA A 233 -6.14 -6.15 -5.89
CA ALA A 233 -5.31 -7.28 -5.52
C ALA A 233 -3.81 -6.96 -5.69
N VAL A 234 -3.42 -6.39 -6.84
CA VAL A 234 -2.04 -5.97 -7.10
C VAL A 234 -1.58 -4.88 -6.13
N ARG A 235 -2.46 -3.92 -5.81
CA ARG A 235 -2.17 -2.90 -4.78
C ARG A 235 -2.00 -3.51 -3.39
N MET A 236 -2.79 -4.50 -3.02
CA MET A 236 -2.65 -5.21 -1.74
C MET A 236 -1.38 -6.06 -1.69
N PHE A 237 -0.99 -6.67 -2.81
CA PHE A 237 0.29 -7.35 -2.92
C PHE A 237 1.46 -6.36 -2.76
N GLY A 238 1.37 -5.18 -3.41
CA GLY A 238 2.32 -4.09 -3.20
C GLY A 238 2.39 -3.64 -1.74
N ALA A 239 1.24 -3.49 -1.08
CA ALA A 239 1.18 -3.18 0.34
C ALA A 239 1.92 -4.19 1.23
N LEU A 240 1.72 -5.48 0.99
CA LEU A 240 2.44 -6.54 1.70
C LEU A 240 3.96 -6.40 1.49
N MET A 241 4.39 -6.30 0.23
CA MET A 241 5.81 -6.18 -0.12
C MET A 241 6.44 -4.91 0.46
N GLY A 242 5.76 -3.77 0.39
CA GLY A 242 6.23 -2.52 0.96
C GLY A 242 6.41 -2.61 2.47
N LEU A 243 5.43 -3.18 3.17
CA LEU A 243 5.51 -3.40 4.61
C LEU A 243 6.69 -4.29 4.97
N THR A 244 6.93 -5.37 4.22
CA THR A 244 8.06 -6.25 4.51
C THR A 244 9.39 -5.55 4.24
N VAL A 245 9.53 -4.84 3.12
CA VAL A 245 10.72 -4.03 2.81
C VAL A 245 10.98 -2.98 3.90
N ALA A 246 9.95 -2.25 4.33
CA ALA A 246 10.07 -1.24 5.39
C ALA A 246 10.51 -1.87 6.73
N SER A 247 9.98 -3.05 7.07
CA SER A 247 10.41 -3.82 8.24
C SER A 247 11.85 -4.29 8.15
N THR A 248 12.28 -4.78 6.99
CA THR A 248 13.67 -5.19 6.80
C THR A 248 14.62 -4.00 6.89
N ILE A 249 14.26 -2.85 6.29
CA ILE A 249 15.02 -1.60 6.40
C ILE A 249 15.12 -1.18 7.86
N PHE A 250 14.01 -1.17 8.60
CA PHE A 250 13.99 -0.81 10.01
C PHE A 250 14.97 -1.68 10.80
N ASN A 251 14.84 -3.00 10.71
CA ASN A 251 15.68 -3.93 11.47
C ASN A 251 17.16 -3.82 11.09
N SER A 252 17.47 -3.70 9.79
CA SER A 252 18.84 -3.63 9.31
C SER A 252 19.52 -2.32 9.72
N VAL A 253 18.83 -1.19 9.55
CA VAL A 253 19.35 0.14 9.93
C VAL A 253 19.48 0.27 11.43
N PHE A 254 18.53 -0.27 12.20
CA PHE A 254 18.60 -0.29 13.66
C PHE A 254 19.82 -1.09 14.13
N SER A 255 19.97 -2.33 13.65
CA SER A 255 21.09 -3.20 13.99
C SER A 255 22.45 -2.58 13.62
N ALA A 256 22.57 -2.05 12.41
CA ALA A 256 23.80 -1.42 11.93
C ALA A 256 24.16 -0.18 12.76
N THR A 257 23.18 0.69 13.03
CA THR A 257 23.43 1.92 13.81
C THR A 257 23.72 1.60 15.28
N LEU A 258 23.05 0.60 15.86
CA LEU A 258 23.31 0.15 17.23
C LEU A 258 24.73 -0.41 17.40
N SER A 259 25.24 -1.13 16.39
CA SER A 259 26.61 -1.68 16.43
C SER A 259 27.71 -0.62 16.42
N SER A 260 27.37 0.62 16.03
CA SER A 260 28.31 1.75 15.99
C SER A 260 28.38 2.55 17.29
N ILE A 261 27.55 2.21 18.28
CA ILE A 261 27.51 2.87 19.60
C ILE A 261 27.77 1.87 20.72
N GLU A 262 28.00 2.38 21.94
CA GLU A 262 28.10 1.52 23.12
C GLU A 262 26.81 0.73 23.32
N ARG A 263 26.95 -0.54 23.74
CA ARG A 263 25.80 -1.42 23.94
C ARG A 263 24.86 -0.83 24.99
N PRO A 264 23.54 -0.79 24.71
CA PRO A 264 22.56 -0.36 25.70
C PRO A 264 22.65 -1.22 26.96
N THR A 265 22.67 -0.58 28.13
CA THR A 265 22.68 -1.26 29.43
C THR A 265 21.47 -0.85 30.26
N GLY A 266 21.23 -1.57 31.37
CA GLY A 266 20.16 -1.25 32.31
C GLY A 266 18.76 -1.33 31.65
N PRO A 267 17.91 -0.30 31.83
CA PRO A 267 16.54 -0.30 31.29
C PRO A 267 16.45 -0.43 29.76
N LEU A 268 17.54 -0.15 29.04
CA LEU A 268 17.61 -0.23 27.58
C LEU A 268 18.20 -1.56 27.08
N ALA A 269 18.58 -2.49 27.96
CA ALA A 269 19.27 -3.73 27.59
C ALA A 269 18.50 -4.60 26.58
N SER A 270 17.17 -4.54 26.58
CA SER A 270 16.30 -5.22 25.60
C SER A 270 16.56 -4.76 24.16
N LEU A 271 17.00 -3.52 23.96
CA LEU A 271 17.33 -2.95 22.66
C LEU A 271 18.64 -3.47 22.08
N ALA A 272 19.45 -4.21 22.87
CA ALA A 272 20.63 -4.89 22.36
C ALA A 272 20.29 -5.91 21.25
N ASP A 273 19.06 -6.43 21.25
CA ASP A 273 18.50 -7.19 20.13
C ASP A 273 17.54 -6.31 19.33
N ALA A 274 17.90 -6.03 18.08
CA ALA A 274 17.10 -5.20 17.17
C ALA A 274 15.69 -5.75 16.93
N LYS A 275 15.46 -7.05 17.14
CA LYS A 275 14.12 -7.66 17.02
C LYS A 275 13.13 -7.08 18.03
N ASN A 276 13.63 -6.62 19.18
CA ASN A 276 12.81 -6.00 20.21
C ASN A 276 12.54 -4.52 19.94
N ALA A 277 13.23 -3.90 18.98
CA ALA A 277 13.19 -2.45 18.79
C ALA A 277 11.77 -1.92 18.53
N VAL A 278 10.96 -2.60 17.70
CA VAL A 278 9.59 -2.17 17.44
C VAL A 278 8.70 -2.36 18.69
N ALA A 279 8.81 -3.51 19.36
CA ALA A 279 8.01 -3.80 20.55
C ALA A 279 8.36 -2.88 21.72
N PHE A 280 9.61 -2.43 21.81
CA PHE A 280 10.10 -1.55 22.88
C PHE A 280 9.63 -0.10 22.75
N ILE A 281 9.06 0.29 21.60
CA ILE A 281 8.57 1.66 21.36
C ILE A 281 7.57 2.10 22.44
N SER A 282 6.68 1.21 22.88
CA SER A 282 5.69 1.54 23.93
C SER A 282 6.31 1.75 25.31
N GLU A 283 7.51 1.22 25.53
CA GLU A 283 8.22 1.31 26.81
C GLU A 283 9.11 2.55 26.90
N LEU A 284 9.60 3.08 25.76
CA LEU A 284 10.49 4.26 25.71
C LEU A 284 9.97 5.43 26.55
N ARG A 285 8.67 5.73 26.44
CA ARG A 285 8.03 6.83 27.18
C ARG A 285 7.96 6.60 28.69
N LYS A 286 8.00 5.34 29.15
CA LYS A 286 7.87 4.97 30.57
C LYS A 286 9.22 4.98 31.30
N LEU A 287 10.32 5.11 30.56
CA LEU A 287 11.65 5.09 31.14
C LEU A 287 11.93 6.41 31.88
N ASP A 288 12.31 6.30 33.14
CA ASP A 288 12.82 7.42 33.93
C ASP A 288 14.34 7.49 33.81
N ILE A 289 14.83 7.99 32.67
CA ILE A 289 16.27 8.12 32.37
C ILE A 289 16.59 9.52 31.87
N SER A 290 17.85 9.95 32.09
CA SER A 290 18.33 11.25 31.62
C SER A 290 18.19 11.38 30.10
N PRO A 291 17.79 12.57 29.58
CA PRO A 291 17.75 12.85 28.14
C PRO A 291 19.06 12.54 27.42
N GLN A 292 20.21 12.67 28.11
CA GLN A 292 21.54 12.36 27.57
C GLN A 292 21.70 10.89 27.14
N VAL A 293 20.95 9.98 27.77
CA VAL A 293 20.96 8.54 27.46
C VAL A 293 19.84 8.19 26.48
N LEU A 294 18.70 8.88 26.55
CA LEU A 294 17.55 8.63 25.69
C LEU A 294 17.74 9.18 24.26
N ASP A 295 18.28 10.39 24.11
CA ASP A 295 18.42 11.08 22.82
C ASP A 295 19.20 10.28 21.77
N PRO A 296 20.33 9.61 22.09
CA PRO A 296 21.01 8.74 21.13
C PRO A 296 20.11 7.61 20.62
N VAL A 297 19.28 7.03 21.48
CA VAL A 297 18.33 5.96 21.10
C VAL A 297 17.25 6.53 20.18
N LEU A 298 16.66 7.69 20.52
CA LEU A 298 15.67 8.35 19.66
C LEU A 298 16.24 8.66 18.27
N LYS A 299 17.51 9.07 18.19
CA LYS A 299 18.21 9.30 16.93
C LYS A 299 18.40 8.02 16.10
N ILE A 300 18.60 6.86 16.73
CA ILE A 300 18.63 5.57 16.02
C ILE A 300 17.27 5.28 15.40
N TYR A 301 16.18 5.40 16.17
CA TYR A 301 14.82 5.23 15.67
C TYR A 301 14.54 6.19 14.51
N LEU A 302 14.84 7.48 14.70
CA LEU A 302 14.68 8.52 13.69
C LEU A 302 15.40 8.16 12.38
N LYS A 303 16.65 7.66 12.45
CA LYS A 303 17.41 7.23 11.27
C LYS A 303 16.72 6.06 10.55
N CYS A 304 16.13 5.12 11.29
CA CYS A 304 15.35 4.02 10.70
C CYS A 304 14.16 4.56 9.92
N PHE A 305 13.34 5.42 10.53
CA PHE A 305 12.17 6.02 9.88
C PHE A 305 12.54 6.89 8.67
N ARG A 306 13.56 7.74 8.79
CA ARG A 306 14.08 8.55 7.65
C ARG A 306 14.49 7.67 6.47
N THR A 307 15.16 6.55 6.72
CA THR A 307 15.57 5.62 5.65
C THR A 307 14.36 5.01 4.94
N ILE A 308 13.30 4.64 5.69
CA ILE A 308 12.04 4.17 5.11
C ILE A 308 11.41 5.28 4.26
N PHE A 309 11.33 6.52 4.77
CA PHE A 309 10.74 7.65 4.05
C PHE A 309 11.48 7.95 2.75
N TYR A 310 12.82 7.97 2.75
CA TYR A 310 13.60 8.15 1.52
C TYR A 310 13.39 7.00 0.53
N THR A 311 13.35 5.76 1.01
CA THR A 311 13.11 4.60 0.14
C THR A 311 11.74 4.68 -0.52
N MET A 312 10.70 4.98 0.26
CA MET A 312 9.33 5.11 -0.24
C MET A 312 9.17 6.34 -1.17
N ALA A 313 9.89 7.42 -0.92
CA ALA A 313 9.94 8.56 -1.83
C ALA A 313 10.61 8.18 -3.16
N GLY A 314 11.71 7.43 -3.14
CA GLY A 314 12.33 6.88 -4.35
C GLY A 314 11.38 5.99 -5.16
N LEU A 315 10.63 5.12 -4.48
CA LEU A 315 9.56 4.34 -5.11
C LEU A 315 8.43 5.22 -5.67
N GLY A 316 8.10 6.33 -4.99
CA GLY A 316 7.16 7.32 -5.51
C GLY A 316 7.59 7.91 -6.85
N GLY A 317 8.90 8.20 -6.99
CA GLY A 317 9.50 8.60 -8.26
C GLY A 317 9.35 7.54 -9.36
N LEU A 318 9.50 6.25 -9.02
CA LEU A 318 9.23 5.16 -9.98
C LEU A 318 7.74 5.08 -10.36
N GLY A 319 6.83 5.33 -9.42
CA GLY A 319 5.40 5.42 -9.71
C GLY A 319 5.04 6.61 -10.62
N LEU A 320 5.74 7.74 -10.48
CA LEU A 320 5.62 8.84 -11.43
C LEU A 320 6.00 8.37 -12.85
N ILE A 321 7.11 7.63 -12.98
CA ILE A 321 7.55 7.08 -14.27
C ILE A 321 6.47 6.17 -14.87
N THR A 322 5.81 5.30 -14.10
CA THR A 322 4.73 4.46 -14.65
C THR A 322 3.60 5.30 -15.24
N SER A 323 3.24 6.43 -14.60
CA SER A 323 2.20 7.34 -15.10
C SER A 323 2.57 8.11 -16.37
N LEU A 324 3.85 8.20 -16.72
CA LEU A 324 4.29 8.78 -18.00
C LEU A 324 4.00 7.85 -19.18
N PHE A 325 3.92 6.54 -18.92
CA PHE A 325 3.65 5.51 -19.92
C PHE A 325 2.19 5.06 -19.97
N THR A 326 1.35 5.54 -19.05
CA THR A 326 -0.11 5.44 -19.15
C THR A 326 -0.59 6.35 -20.28
N ASP A 327 -1.52 5.88 -21.10
CA ASP A 327 -2.15 6.69 -22.14
C ASP A 327 -3.55 7.13 -21.67
N ASP A 328 -3.99 8.33 -22.05
CA ASP A 328 -5.32 8.85 -21.71
C ASP A 328 -6.37 8.22 -22.64
N LEU A 329 -6.95 7.13 -22.18
CA LEU A 329 -8.02 6.42 -22.87
C LEU A 329 -9.36 7.09 -22.60
N ASP A 330 -10.14 7.28 -23.66
CA ASP A 330 -11.46 7.91 -23.59
C ASP A 330 -12.42 7.09 -22.71
N LEU A 331 -13.09 7.78 -21.78
CA LEU A 331 -14.10 7.22 -20.89
C LEU A 331 -15.51 7.25 -21.52
N SER A 332 -15.65 7.77 -22.75
CA SER A 332 -16.94 8.00 -23.42
C SER A 332 -17.59 6.74 -24.04
N ALA A 333 -16.97 5.56 -23.87
CA ALA A 333 -17.51 4.31 -24.40
C ALA A 333 -18.96 4.10 -23.91
N LYS A 334 -19.91 4.08 -24.87
CA LYS A 334 -21.36 3.94 -24.62
C LYS A 334 -21.80 2.49 -24.46
N ASP A 335 -20.86 1.56 -24.32
CA ASP A 335 -21.17 0.14 -24.23
C ASP A 335 -21.92 -0.15 -22.92
N LEU A 336 -23.10 -0.75 -23.05
CA LEU A 336 -23.95 -1.08 -21.92
C LEU A 336 -23.68 -2.53 -21.50
N GLY A 337 -23.08 -2.72 -20.32
CA GLY A 337 -22.89 -4.06 -19.73
C GLY A 337 -24.20 -4.72 -19.28
N GLN A 338 -24.13 -5.96 -18.80
CA GLN A 338 -25.30 -6.73 -18.38
C GLN A 338 -26.00 -6.16 -17.13
N GLN A 339 -25.28 -5.41 -16.30
CA GLN A 339 -25.78 -4.78 -15.06
C GLN A 339 -26.32 -3.37 -15.32
N GLN A 340 -27.39 -3.26 -16.11
CA GLN A 340 -28.05 -1.99 -16.38
C GLN A 340 -28.97 -1.60 -15.21
N PHE A 341 -29.23 -0.30 -15.04
CA PHE A 341 -30.35 0.13 -14.21
C PHE A 341 -31.67 -0.43 -14.78
N GLU A 342 -32.56 -0.86 -13.90
CA GLU A 342 -33.93 -1.16 -14.31
C GLU A 342 -34.55 0.14 -14.84
N GLN A 343 -34.98 0.13 -16.11
CA GLN A 343 -35.74 1.25 -16.65
C GLN A 343 -37.08 1.26 -15.91
N SER A 344 -37.38 2.36 -15.22
CA SER A 344 -38.70 2.57 -14.61
C SER A 344 -39.73 2.62 -15.74
N SER A 345 -40.49 1.53 -15.90
CA SER A 345 -41.64 1.43 -16.80
C SER A 345 -42.78 2.31 -16.34
#